data_AF-A0A8T7L2X4-F1
#
_entry.id   AF-A0A8T7L2X4-F1
#
_cell.length_a   1.000
_cell.length_b   1.000
_cell.length_c   1.000
_cell.angle_alpha   90.00
_cell.angle_beta   90.00
_cell.angle_gamma   90.00
#
_symmetry.space_group_name_H-M   'P 1'
#
loop_
_entity.id
_entity.type
_entity.pdbx_description
1 polymer ?
#
loop_
_entity_poly.entity_id
_entity_poly.type
_entity_poly.pdbx_seq_one_letter_code
_entity_poly.pdbx_strand_id
1 'polypeptide(L)'
;MANYRAALFGGMMPDDYNRGMIPAEQCIFSLVILFVFGLSLLSWQQIRRQRAIAARLEQIIAAGEPPLLVINRADLRHERAFIGGVSGSARAGALVLTPGRLTLYERTPQMREIVSFTPEQLRWFGRPHKYTGGYNDIWLHVENDDGWLLLKMRLYRTPMAELVRALKAFAAPDLVTAYRRRRPYIHAGPYQAAPAAQDIYGAWSLAEPVSLYLMPRFLVILNGGTVLRKIPLEAVQQIGALRRLDAPGAPGLVRFRAEEETFAFALDAHETLARALAEAAKRTLEAPLERKQKARDDEEYPEYEDLIEDLSPPEQAAKRG
;
A
#
# COMPACT_ATOMS: atom_id res chain seq x y z
N MET A 1 10.38 -16.77 -64.69
CA MET A 1 11.52 -16.63 -65.63
C MET A 1 12.56 -15.70 -65.01
N ALA A 2 13.63 -16.27 -64.48
CA ALA A 2 14.95 -15.67 -64.37
C ALA A 2 15.87 -16.77 -63.84
N ASN A 3 16.61 -17.37 -64.77
CA ASN A 3 17.60 -18.41 -64.54
C ASN A 3 18.79 -17.85 -63.76
N TYR A 4 19.27 -18.54 -62.73
CA TYR A 4 20.67 -18.44 -62.34
C TYR A 4 21.28 -19.82 -62.07
N ARG A 5 22.44 -19.97 -62.71
CA ARG A 5 23.20 -21.19 -62.96
C ARG A 5 23.79 -21.79 -61.70
N ALA A 6 23.71 -23.11 -61.62
CA ALA A 6 24.59 -23.95 -60.83
C ALA A 6 26.04 -23.80 -61.35
N ALA A 7 26.96 -23.40 -60.47
CA ALA A 7 28.39 -23.51 -60.68
C ALA A 7 28.93 -24.58 -59.71
N LEU A 8 29.24 -25.73 -60.27
CA LEU A 8 30.02 -26.79 -59.65
C LEU A 8 31.46 -26.27 -59.50
N PHE A 9 31.90 -26.04 -58.26
CA PHE A 9 33.31 -25.95 -57.92
C PHE A 9 33.67 -27.11 -57.00
N GLY A 10 34.34 -28.10 -57.58
CA GLY A 10 35.13 -29.06 -56.83
C GLY A 10 36.33 -28.33 -56.24
N GLY A 11 36.35 -28.21 -54.92
CA GLY A 11 37.44 -27.64 -54.14
C GLY A 11 37.74 -28.58 -52.98
N MET A 12 38.78 -29.38 -53.17
CA MET A 12 39.75 -29.82 -52.16
C MET A 12 39.29 -29.72 -50.71
N MET A 13 38.85 -30.85 -50.14
CA MET A 13 38.74 -31.04 -48.69
C MET A 13 40.13 -30.83 -48.07
N PRO A 14 40.31 -29.85 -47.16
CA PRO A 14 41.46 -29.86 -46.27
C PRO A 14 41.18 -30.89 -45.18
N ASP A 15 41.93 -31.99 -45.23
CA ASP A 15 42.16 -32.88 -44.10
C ASP A 15 42.90 -32.08 -43.00
N ASP A 16 42.16 -31.31 -42.23
CA ASP A 16 42.69 -30.60 -41.05
C ASP A 16 41.58 -30.32 -40.02
N TYR A 17 40.73 -31.34 -39.78
CA TYR A 17 39.80 -31.36 -38.66
C TYR A 17 40.48 -31.86 -37.38
N ASN A 18 41.64 -31.29 -37.05
CA ASN A 18 42.31 -31.50 -35.76
C ASN A 18 42.84 -30.18 -35.17
N ARG A 19 42.15 -29.07 -35.45
CA ARG A 19 42.38 -27.80 -34.75
C ARG A 19 41.74 -27.82 -33.38
N GLY A 20 42.58 -28.12 -32.39
CA GLY A 20 42.50 -27.62 -31.03
C GLY A 20 41.10 -27.53 -30.46
N MET A 21 40.49 -28.69 -30.16
CA MET A 21 39.47 -28.71 -29.11
C MET A 21 40.13 -28.13 -27.86
N ILE A 22 39.76 -26.90 -27.51
CA ILE A 22 40.04 -26.34 -26.20
C ILE A 22 39.53 -27.39 -25.21
N PRO A 23 40.40 -27.99 -24.38
CA PRO A 23 39.97 -29.05 -23.48
C PRO A 23 38.80 -28.52 -22.67
N ALA A 24 37.72 -29.30 -22.57
CA ALA A 24 36.46 -28.87 -21.95
C ALA A 24 36.68 -28.23 -20.56
N GLU A 25 37.72 -28.66 -19.86
CA GLU A 25 38.21 -28.09 -18.60
C GLU A 25 38.56 -26.60 -18.70
N GLN A 26 39.28 -26.15 -19.73
CA GLN A 26 39.64 -24.73 -19.93
C GLN A 26 38.41 -23.85 -20.20
N CYS A 27 37.40 -24.38 -20.90
CA CYS A 27 36.11 -23.70 -21.09
C CYS A 27 35.35 -23.54 -19.76
N ILE A 28 35.35 -24.58 -18.92
CA ILE A 28 34.70 -24.54 -17.59
C ILE A 28 35.40 -23.53 -16.67
N PHE A 29 36.73 -23.51 -16.64
CA PHE A 29 37.49 -22.55 -15.82
C PHE A 29 37.21 -21.10 -16.23
N SER A 30 37.16 -20.79 -17.53
CA SER A 30 36.84 -19.44 -18.01
C SER A 30 35.40 -19.02 -17.68
N LEU A 31 34.44 -19.93 -17.76
CA LEU A 31 33.05 -19.68 -17.36
C LEU A 31 32.92 -19.39 -15.87
N VAL A 32 33.60 -20.16 -15.01
CA VAL A 32 33.60 -19.94 -13.55
C VAL A 32 34.22 -18.60 -13.19
N ILE A 33 35.34 -18.24 -13.82
CA ILE A 33 36.00 -16.93 -13.60
C ILE A 33 35.05 -15.79 -14.01
N LEU A 34 34.46 -15.84 -15.21
CA LEU A 34 33.51 -14.82 -15.67
C LEU A 34 32.29 -14.71 -14.75
N PHE A 35 31.79 -15.84 -14.22
CA PHE A 35 30.68 -15.87 -13.27
C PHE A 35 31.05 -15.21 -11.94
N VAL A 36 32.20 -15.55 -11.35
CA VAL A 36 32.67 -14.97 -10.08
C VAL A 36 32.96 -13.47 -10.23
N PHE A 37 33.59 -13.06 -11.33
CA PHE A 37 33.80 -11.64 -11.64
C PHE A 37 32.47 -10.91 -11.84
N GLY A 38 31.50 -11.51 -12.53
CA GLY A 38 30.16 -10.96 -12.71
C GLY A 38 29.43 -10.74 -11.39
N LEU A 39 29.43 -11.73 -10.49
CA LEU A 39 28.86 -11.61 -9.14
C LEU A 39 29.56 -10.54 -8.30
N SER A 40 30.89 -10.45 -8.40
CA SER A 40 31.69 -9.44 -7.69
C SER A 40 31.40 -8.02 -8.20
N LEU A 41 31.20 -7.85 -9.50
CA LEU A 41 30.84 -6.57 -10.09
C LEU A 41 29.43 -6.14 -9.67
N LEU A 42 28.47 -7.09 -9.65
CA LEU A 42 27.09 -6.86 -9.20
C LEU A 42 27.03 -6.48 -7.72
N SER A 43 27.75 -7.19 -6.86
CA SER A 43 27.80 -6.89 -5.43
C SER A 43 28.44 -5.52 -5.18
N TRP A 44 29.51 -5.18 -5.90
CA TRP A 44 30.15 -3.87 -5.81
C TRP A 44 29.23 -2.74 -6.28
N GLN A 45 28.50 -2.93 -7.37
CA GLN A 45 27.49 -1.96 -7.84
C GLN A 45 26.37 -1.78 -6.82
N GLN A 46 25.90 -2.87 -6.19
CA GLN A 46 24.89 -2.79 -5.12
C GLN A 46 25.42 -2.02 -3.90
N ILE A 47 26.64 -2.30 -3.45
CA ILE A 47 27.28 -1.61 -2.32
C ILE A 47 27.45 -0.11 -2.64
N ARG A 48 27.95 0.24 -3.83
CA ARG A 48 28.07 1.64 -4.27
C ARG A 48 26.72 2.34 -4.28
N ARG A 49 25.69 1.69 -4.81
CA ARG A 49 24.32 2.22 -4.83
C ARG A 49 23.78 2.43 -3.41
N GLN A 50 23.98 1.48 -2.51
CA GLN A 50 23.55 1.60 -1.11
C GLN A 50 24.26 2.74 -0.39
N ARG A 51 25.58 2.89 -0.58
CA ARG A 51 26.36 4.00 -0.02
C ARG A 51 25.89 5.36 -0.55
N ALA A 52 25.62 5.46 -1.85
CA ALA A 52 25.10 6.70 -2.43
C ALA A 52 23.71 7.08 -1.88
N ILE A 53 22.82 6.10 -1.70
CA ILE A 53 21.50 6.31 -1.06
C ILE A 53 21.67 6.76 0.39
N ALA A 54 22.54 6.09 1.16
CA ALA A 54 22.79 6.43 2.56
C ALA A 54 23.35 7.86 2.71
N ALA A 55 24.38 8.21 1.93
CA ALA A 55 24.96 9.55 1.93
C ALA A 55 23.93 10.62 1.54
N ARG A 56 23.06 10.34 0.55
CA ARG A 56 22.01 11.29 0.16
C ARG A 56 20.97 11.47 1.27
N LEU A 57 20.60 10.39 1.96
CA LEU A 57 19.68 10.43 3.07
C LEU A 57 20.24 11.20 4.27
N GLU A 58 21.53 11.03 4.57
CA GLU A 58 22.23 11.81 5.60
C GLU A 58 22.20 13.32 5.28
N GLN A 59 22.42 13.71 4.02
CA GLN A 59 22.30 15.11 3.60
C GLN A 59 20.88 15.65 3.81
N ILE A 60 19.85 14.87 3.46
CA ILE A 60 18.44 15.25 3.66
C ILE A 60 18.15 15.45 5.15
N ILE A 61 18.62 14.54 6.01
CA ILE A 61 18.44 14.62 7.45
C ILE A 61 19.19 15.83 8.04
N ALA A 62 20.44 16.04 7.63
CA ALA A 62 21.28 17.14 8.14
C ALA A 62 20.75 18.52 7.73
N ALA A 63 20.06 18.64 6.59
CA ALA A 63 19.46 19.89 6.13
C ALA A 63 18.08 20.19 6.74
N GLY A 64 17.47 19.21 7.42
CA GLY A 64 16.11 19.30 7.93
C GLY A 64 16.00 19.32 9.46
N GLU A 65 14.78 19.16 9.93
CA GLU A 65 14.50 18.94 11.35
C GLU A 65 15.01 17.56 11.80
N PRO A 66 15.36 17.40 13.10
CA PRO A 66 15.68 16.09 13.66
C PRO A 66 14.54 15.08 13.41
N PRO A 67 14.82 13.92 12.79
CA PRO A 67 13.77 12.98 12.44
C PRO A 67 13.28 12.21 13.67
N LEU A 68 11.96 12.01 13.75
CA LEU A 68 11.33 11.05 14.64
C LEU A 68 11.61 9.60 14.21
N LEU A 69 11.73 9.37 12.90
CA LEU A 69 12.01 8.06 12.33
C LEU A 69 12.60 8.16 10.93
N VAL A 70 13.56 7.29 10.63
CA VAL A 70 14.11 7.10 9.30
C VAL A 70 14.04 5.62 8.94
N ILE A 71 13.43 5.28 7.81
CA ILE A 71 13.41 3.92 7.26
C ILE A 71 14.05 3.93 5.89
N ASN A 72 15.24 3.36 5.77
CA ASN A 72 15.91 3.15 4.48
C ASN A 72 16.25 1.68 4.28
N ARG A 73 15.21 0.89 3.98
CA ARG A 73 15.33 -0.56 3.88
C ARG A 73 14.69 -1.05 2.58
N ALA A 74 15.19 -2.16 2.05
CA ALA A 74 14.67 -2.76 0.82
C ALA A 74 13.27 -3.38 1.00
N ASP A 75 12.90 -3.67 2.24
CA ASP A 75 11.64 -4.29 2.64
C ASP A 75 10.49 -3.29 2.83
N LEU A 76 10.76 -1.97 2.86
CA LEU A 76 9.74 -0.94 2.80
C LEU A 76 9.13 -0.91 1.39
N ARG A 77 7.92 -1.45 1.27
CA ARG A 77 7.12 -1.33 0.04
C ARG A 77 5.99 -0.35 0.27
N HIS A 78 5.68 0.42 -0.77
CA HIS A 78 4.56 1.36 -0.73
C HIS A 78 3.74 1.31 -2.01
N GLU A 79 2.46 1.60 -1.87
CA GLU A 79 1.49 1.75 -2.94
C GLU A 79 0.75 3.06 -2.72
N ARG A 80 0.55 3.82 -3.79
CA ARG A 80 -0.18 5.09 -3.77
C ARG A 80 -1.36 5.02 -4.72
N ALA A 81 -2.50 5.50 -4.25
CA ALA A 81 -3.71 5.61 -5.05
C ALA A 81 -4.48 6.86 -4.63
N PHE A 82 -4.83 7.72 -5.58
CA PHE A 82 -5.90 8.67 -5.33
C PHE A 82 -7.23 7.92 -5.32
N ILE A 83 -8.14 8.28 -4.42
CA ILE A 83 -9.45 7.64 -4.35
C ILE A 83 -10.22 7.90 -5.65
N GLY A 84 -10.69 6.83 -6.30
CA GLY A 84 -11.29 6.90 -7.64
C GLY A 84 -10.29 6.82 -8.79
N GLY A 85 -8.99 6.89 -8.51
CA GLY A 85 -7.91 6.74 -9.48
C GLY A 85 -7.35 5.32 -9.60
N VAL A 86 -6.43 5.14 -10.55
CA VAL A 86 -5.71 3.87 -10.73
C VAL A 86 -4.69 3.71 -9.60
N SER A 87 -4.71 2.54 -8.95
CA SER A 87 -3.70 2.19 -7.94
C SER A 87 -2.36 1.91 -8.61
N GLY A 88 -1.29 2.50 -8.08
CA GLY A 88 0.07 2.19 -8.55
C GLY A 88 0.50 0.78 -8.18
N SER A 89 1.59 0.29 -8.78
CA SER A 89 2.25 -0.93 -8.32
C SER A 89 3.06 -0.67 -7.04
N ALA A 90 3.19 -1.69 -6.19
CA ALA A 90 4.00 -1.60 -4.99
C ALA A 90 5.49 -1.40 -5.32
N ARG A 91 6.11 -0.36 -4.79
CA ARG A 91 7.51 0.03 -5.05
C ARG A 91 8.33 0.09 -3.78
N ALA A 92 9.64 -0.11 -3.89
CA ALA A 92 10.56 0.10 -2.77
C ALA A 92 10.72 1.61 -2.51
N GLY A 93 10.76 2.01 -1.24
CA GLY A 93 10.94 3.41 -0.85
C GLY A 93 11.88 3.58 0.34
N ALA A 94 12.18 4.84 0.64
CA ALA A 94 12.77 5.27 1.89
C ALA A 94 11.86 6.33 2.52
N LEU A 95 11.75 6.36 3.85
CA LEU A 95 10.85 7.25 4.57
C LEU A 95 11.64 8.06 5.60
N VAL A 96 11.36 9.36 5.66
CA VAL A 96 11.81 10.26 6.71
C VAL A 96 10.58 10.89 7.33
N LEU A 97 10.47 10.78 8.64
CA LEU A 97 9.40 11.37 9.43
C LEU A 97 10.02 12.32 10.46
N THR A 98 9.72 13.60 10.35
CA THR A 98 10.05 14.64 11.33
C THR A 98 8.78 15.05 12.09
N PRO A 99 8.86 15.91 13.12
CA PRO A 99 7.66 16.46 13.76
C PRO A 99 6.75 17.21 12.78
N GLY A 100 7.31 18.00 11.85
CA GLY A 100 6.54 18.81 10.90
C GLY A 100 6.18 18.13 9.57
N ARG A 101 6.79 16.99 9.22
CA ARG A 101 6.63 16.40 7.88
C ARG A 101 6.88 14.91 7.81
N LEU A 102 6.08 14.20 7.02
CA LEU A 102 6.39 12.86 6.52
C LEU A 102 6.74 12.95 5.05
N THR A 103 7.92 12.47 4.67
CA THR A 103 8.32 12.37 3.26
C THR A 103 8.73 10.95 2.90
N LEU A 104 8.19 10.46 1.78
CA LEU A 104 8.56 9.20 1.17
C LEU A 104 9.34 9.46 -0.11
N TYR A 105 10.45 8.76 -0.28
CA TYR A 105 11.39 8.90 -1.38
C TYR A 105 11.52 7.60 -2.18
N GLU A 106 11.89 7.74 -3.45
CA GLU A 106 12.36 6.62 -4.26
C GLU A 106 13.67 6.07 -3.68
N ARG A 107 13.80 4.75 -3.62
CA ARG A 107 15.05 4.09 -3.19
C ARG A 107 16.07 4.02 -4.33
N THR A 108 16.44 5.19 -4.83
CA THR A 108 17.43 5.42 -5.89
C THR A 108 18.49 6.40 -5.36
N PRO A 109 19.71 6.44 -5.93
CA PRO A 109 20.72 7.42 -5.52
C PRO A 109 20.24 8.88 -5.54
N GLN A 110 19.25 9.18 -6.39
CA GLN A 110 18.68 10.52 -6.50
C GLN A 110 17.71 10.84 -5.35
N MET A 111 17.10 9.83 -4.71
CA MET A 111 16.12 10.00 -3.62
C MET A 111 15.03 11.01 -3.98
N ARG A 112 14.40 10.84 -5.14
CA ARG A 112 13.31 11.74 -5.57
C ARG A 112 12.12 11.59 -4.62
N GLU A 113 11.53 12.71 -4.25
CA GLU A 113 10.31 12.73 -3.44
C GLU A 113 9.14 12.11 -4.20
N ILE A 114 8.44 11.17 -3.55
CA ILE A 114 7.25 10.49 -4.07
C ILE A 114 5.98 11.13 -3.51
N VAL A 115 6.00 11.42 -2.22
CA VAL A 115 4.93 12.10 -1.49
C VAL A 115 5.52 12.77 -0.26
N SER A 116 5.06 13.98 0.02
CA SER A 116 5.32 14.68 1.27
C SER A 116 4.03 15.32 1.79
N PHE A 117 3.82 15.24 3.10
CA PHE A 117 2.69 15.89 3.74
C PHE A 117 2.99 16.27 5.19
N THR A 118 2.26 17.26 5.70
CA THR A 118 2.32 17.74 7.09
C THR A 118 1.30 17.00 7.98
N PRO A 119 1.39 17.11 9.31
CA PRO A 119 0.40 16.53 10.22
C PRO A 119 -1.03 16.95 9.89
N GLU A 120 -1.23 18.21 9.49
CA GLU A 120 -2.53 18.82 9.17
C GLU A 120 -3.14 18.29 7.88
N GLN A 121 -2.38 17.58 7.05
CA GLN A 121 -2.87 16.90 5.84
C GLN A 121 -3.24 15.44 6.11
N LEU A 122 -2.80 14.86 7.25
CA LEU A 122 -3.16 13.50 7.62
C LEU A 122 -4.62 13.45 8.12
N ARG A 123 -5.42 12.56 7.55
CA ARG A 123 -6.86 12.40 7.89
C ARG A 123 -7.16 11.13 8.65
N TRP A 124 -6.34 10.11 8.44
CA TRP A 124 -6.40 8.86 9.19
C TRP A 124 -5.14 8.04 8.98
N PHE A 125 -4.77 7.23 9.96
CA PHE A 125 -3.81 6.15 9.77
C PHE A 125 -4.20 4.92 10.57
N GLY A 126 -3.87 3.74 10.06
CA GLY A 126 -4.12 2.51 10.79
C GLY A 126 -3.72 1.25 10.05
N ARG A 127 -3.68 0.14 10.79
CA ARG A 127 -3.31 -1.17 10.24
C ARG A 127 -4.57 -2.00 10.05
N PRO A 128 -4.93 -2.39 8.82
CA PRO A 128 -6.17 -3.11 8.56
C PRO A 128 -6.23 -4.45 9.33
N HIS A 129 -5.08 -5.09 9.54
CA HIS A 129 -4.96 -6.36 10.26
C HIS A 129 -4.07 -6.25 11.51
N LYS A 130 -4.25 -7.19 12.46
CA LYS A 130 -3.39 -7.34 13.64
C LYS A 130 -1.95 -7.66 13.23
N TYR A 131 -1.00 -7.46 14.15
CA TYR A 131 0.39 -7.83 13.87
C TYR A 131 0.49 -9.31 13.53
N THR A 132 1.24 -9.61 12.47
CA THR A 132 1.70 -10.96 12.14
C THR A 132 3.23 -10.99 12.27
N GLY A 133 3.83 -12.19 12.29
CA GLY A 133 5.29 -12.35 12.33
C GLY A 133 5.98 -11.82 11.08
N GLY A 134 5.32 -11.87 9.92
CA GLY A 134 5.88 -11.44 8.65
C GLY A 134 5.62 -9.96 8.32
N TYR A 135 5.22 -9.73 7.07
CA TYR A 135 4.86 -8.41 6.58
C TYR A 135 3.54 -7.92 7.17
N ASN A 136 3.54 -6.64 7.52
CA ASN A 136 2.42 -5.93 8.09
C ASN A 136 2.13 -4.70 7.23
N ASP A 137 0.85 -4.39 7.08
CA ASP A 137 0.38 -3.24 6.31
C ASP A 137 -0.08 -2.11 7.23
N ILE A 138 0.18 -0.87 6.81
CA ILE A 138 -0.38 0.35 7.39
C ILE A 138 -0.88 1.24 6.27
N TRP A 139 -2.04 1.82 6.46
CA TRP A 139 -2.70 2.70 5.50
C TRP A 139 -2.78 4.09 6.08
N LEU A 140 -2.45 5.09 5.28
CA LEU A 140 -2.49 6.50 5.61
C LEU A 140 -3.40 7.20 4.59
N HIS A 141 -4.38 7.91 5.10
CA HIS A 141 -5.24 8.78 4.31
C HIS A 141 -4.76 10.22 4.45
N VAL A 142 -4.41 10.83 3.32
CA VAL A 142 -3.85 12.17 3.24
C VAL A 142 -4.75 12.98 2.31
N GLU A 143 -5.13 14.17 2.76
CA GLU A 143 -5.84 15.15 1.94
C GLU A 143 -4.88 16.30 1.66
N ASN A 144 -4.58 16.51 0.38
CA ASN A 144 -3.75 17.60 -0.12
C ASN A 144 -4.46 18.32 -1.27
N ASP A 145 -3.78 19.28 -1.89
CA ASP A 145 -4.35 20.08 -2.99
C ASP A 145 -4.72 19.22 -4.21
N ASP A 146 -4.04 18.08 -4.41
CA ASP A 146 -4.32 17.13 -5.49
C ASP A 146 -5.53 16.21 -5.19
N GLY A 147 -6.04 16.24 -3.96
CA GLY A 147 -7.21 15.49 -3.52
C GLY A 147 -6.91 14.46 -2.43
N TRP A 148 -7.66 13.35 -2.45
CA TRP A 148 -7.57 12.33 -1.41
C TRP A 148 -6.63 11.19 -1.80
N LEU A 149 -5.48 11.14 -1.15
CA LEU A 149 -4.46 10.11 -1.34
C LEU A 149 -4.60 9.00 -0.29
N LEU A 150 -4.58 7.75 -0.75
CA LEU A 150 -4.35 6.56 0.08
C LEU A 150 -2.93 6.06 -0.15
N LEU A 151 -2.11 6.17 0.88
CA LEU A 151 -0.77 5.60 0.94
C LEU A 151 -0.80 4.30 1.76
N LYS A 152 -0.55 3.17 1.11
CA LYS A 152 -0.37 1.88 1.79
C LYS A 152 1.11 1.59 1.89
N MET A 153 1.58 1.22 3.07
CA MET A 153 2.96 0.82 3.31
C MET A 153 3.02 -0.56 3.94
N ARG A 154 4.00 -1.34 3.52
CA ARG A 154 4.26 -2.71 3.97
C ARG A 154 5.68 -2.81 4.53
N LEU A 155 5.78 -3.33 5.74
CA LEU A 155 7.03 -3.49 6.51
C LEU A 155 6.99 -4.75 7.37
N TYR A 156 8.15 -5.25 7.78
CA TYR A 156 8.23 -6.26 8.84
C TYR A 156 7.76 -5.70 10.19
N ARG A 157 7.44 -6.60 11.12
CA ARG A 157 6.85 -6.25 12.42
C ARG A 157 7.58 -5.17 13.19
N THR A 158 8.90 -5.28 13.36
CA THR A 158 9.71 -4.32 14.14
C THR A 158 9.69 -2.90 13.54
N PRO A 159 10.11 -2.69 12.26
CA PRO A 159 10.05 -1.35 11.66
C PRO A 159 8.61 -0.83 11.53
N MET A 160 7.61 -1.70 11.38
CA MET A 160 6.21 -1.28 11.43
C MET A 160 5.81 -0.74 12.82
N ALA A 161 6.29 -1.36 13.90
CA ALA A 161 6.01 -0.90 15.25
C ALA A 161 6.66 0.46 15.55
N GLU A 162 7.88 0.68 15.06
CA GLU A 162 8.57 1.97 15.10
C GLU A 162 7.81 3.03 14.31
N LEU A 163 7.37 2.72 13.09
CA LEU A 163 6.54 3.60 12.27
C LEU A 163 5.24 3.99 12.97
N VAL A 164 4.53 3.03 13.57
CA VAL A 164 3.32 3.32 14.34
C VAL A 164 3.62 4.21 15.54
N ARG A 165 4.76 4.05 16.22
CA ARG A 165 5.15 4.90 17.35
C ARG A 165 5.43 6.33 16.88
N ALA A 166 6.20 6.48 15.81
CA ALA A 166 6.52 7.80 15.25
C ALA A 166 5.28 8.50 14.69
N LEU A 167 4.39 7.79 14.00
CA LEU A 167 3.11 8.34 13.51
C LEU A 167 2.20 8.84 14.63
N LYS A 168 2.24 8.22 15.83
CA LYS A 168 1.48 8.71 16.98
C LYS A 168 2.05 10.00 17.58
N ALA A 169 3.34 10.26 17.41
CA ALA A 169 3.96 11.50 17.82
C ALA A 169 3.75 12.61 16.78
N PHE A 170 3.67 12.23 15.50
CA PHE A 170 3.41 13.12 14.37
C PHE A 170 1.93 13.54 14.24
N ALA A 171 0.99 12.61 14.46
CA ALA A 171 -0.42 12.84 14.22
C ALA A 171 -1.11 13.62 15.35
N ALA A 172 -2.16 14.36 15.00
CA ALA A 172 -3.04 15.01 15.96
C ALA A 172 -3.67 13.99 16.96
N PRO A 173 -3.95 14.40 18.22
CA PRO A 173 -4.41 13.48 19.27
C PRO A 173 -5.69 12.70 18.93
N ASP A 174 -6.61 13.31 18.19
CA ASP A 174 -7.87 12.70 17.73
C ASP A 174 -7.62 11.53 16.76
N LEU A 175 -6.60 11.63 15.89
CA LEU A 175 -6.17 10.53 15.01
C LEU A 175 -5.59 9.36 15.80
N VAL A 176 -4.84 9.65 16.88
CA VAL A 176 -4.32 8.60 17.77
C VAL A 176 -5.46 7.88 18.49
N THR A 177 -6.48 8.61 18.91
CA THR A 177 -7.71 8.06 19.49
C THR A 177 -8.43 7.16 18.48
N ALA A 178 -8.63 7.64 17.25
CA ALA A 178 -9.22 6.86 16.17
C ALA A 178 -8.42 5.58 15.85
N TYR A 179 -7.08 5.64 15.86
CA TYR A 179 -6.22 4.48 15.72
C TYR A 179 -6.43 3.43 16.83
N ARG A 180 -6.73 3.86 18.06
CA ARG A 180 -6.91 2.96 19.21
C ARG A 180 -8.31 2.31 19.28
N ARG A 181 -9.25 2.73 18.45
CA ARG A 181 -10.59 2.13 18.37
C ARG A 181 -10.52 0.66 17.97
N ARG A 182 -11.58 -0.07 18.30
CA ARG A 182 -11.70 -1.49 18.01
C ARG A 182 -11.74 -1.73 16.49
N ARG A 183 -10.99 -2.75 16.06
CA ARG A 183 -10.96 -3.25 14.68
C ARG A 183 -12.16 -4.17 14.41
N PRO A 184 -12.59 -4.34 13.15
CA PRO A 184 -11.95 -3.88 11.90
C PRO A 184 -12.14 -2.39 11.61
N TYR A 185 -11.18 -1.80 10.88
CA TYR A 185 -11.31 -0.46 10.33
C TYR A 185 -12.06 -0.55 9.00
N ILE A 186 -13.30 -0.07 8.97
CA ILE A 186 -14.16 -0.23 7.79
C ILE A 186 -13.71 0.75 6.69
N HIS A 187 -13.38 0.19 5.53
CA HIS A 187 -13.17 0.91 4.29
C HIS A 187 -14.09 0.31 3.24
N ALA A 188 -14.74 1.14 2.43
CA ALA A 188 -15.59 0.67 1.34
C ALA A 188 -15.66 1.69 0.20
N GLY A 189 -15.78 1.19 -1.02
CA GLY A 189 -15.80 2.01 -2.23
C GLY A 189 -14.40 2.20 -2.86
N PRO A 190 -14.25 3.15 -3.79
CA PRO A 190 -15.27 4.15 -4.17
C PRO A 190 -16.48 3.52 -4.87
N TYR A 191 -17.69 3.95 -4.51
CA TYR A 191 -18.93 3.58 -5.18
C TYR A 191 -19.41 4.76 -6.03
N GLN A 192 -19.76 4.50 -7.30
CA GLN A 192 -20.50 5.48 -8.09
C GLN A 192 -21.92 5.58 -7.54
N ALA A 193 -22.38 6.80 -7.27
CA ALA A 193 -23.69 7.07 -6.72
C ALA A 193 -24.23 8.41 -7.24
N ALA A 194 -25.55 8.57 -7.31
CA ALA A 194 -26.17 9.85 -7.60
C ALA A 194 -26.82 10.43 -6.34
N PRO A 195 -26.53 11.67 -5.92
CA PRO A 195 -27.27 12.32 -4.84
C PRO A 195 -28.75 12.33 -5.18
N ALA A 196 -29.60 12.02 -4.20
CA ALA A 196 -31.03 11.89 -4.37
C ALA A 196 -31.78 12.82 -3.41
N ALA A 197 -32.83 13.48 -3.91
CA ALA A 197 -33.74 14.28 -3.11
C ALA A 197 -35.17 13.79 -3.33
N GLN A 198 -35.98 13.81 -2.27
CA GLN A 198 -37.39 13.49 -2.36
C GLN A 198 -38.20 14.79 -2.41
N ASP A 199 -39.11 14.91 -3.38
CA ASP A 199 -40.01 16.05 -3.45
C ASP A 199 -41.21 15.92 -2.49
N ILE A 200 -42.08 16.95 -2.48
CA ILE A 200 -43.28 16.98 -1.62
C ILE A 200 -44.30 15.88 -1.93
N TYR A 201 -44.22 15.26 -3.11
CA TYR A 201 -45.10 14.19 -3.56
C TYR A 201 -44.47 12.80 -3.34
N GLY A 202 -43.26 12.74 -2.80
CA GLY A 202 -42.55 11.51 -2.52
C GLY A 202 -41.73 10.96 -3.70
N ALA A 203 -41.64 11.68 -4.83
CA ALA A 203 -40.85 11.27 -5.99
C ALA A 203 -39.36 11.60 -5.80
N TRP A 204 -38.49 10.74 -6.31
CA TRP A 204 -37.05 10.90 -6.20
C TRP A 204 -36.47 11.59 -7.43
N SER A 205 -35.78 12.70 -7.23
CA SER A 205 -34.91 13.33 -8.23
C SER A 205 -33.45 12.96 -7.95
N LEU A 206 -32.70 12.72 -9.02
CA LEU A 206 -31.27 12.39 -8.95
C LEU A 206 -30.44 13.52 -9.55
N ALA A 207 -29.36 13.88 -8.86
CA ALA A 207 -28.38 14.86 -9.32
C ALA A 207 -27.20 14.20 -10.06
N GLU A 208 -26.20 15.00 -10.41
CA GLU A 208 -25.00 14.50 -11.09
C GLU A 208 -24.28 13.40 -10.28
N PRO A 209 -23.76 12.35 -10.94
CA PRO A 209 -23.03 11.28 -10.26
C PRO A 209 -21.80 11.78 -9.48
N VAL A 210 -21.59 11.17 -8.33
CA VAL A 210 -20.45 11.36 -7.43
C VAL A 210 -19.86 9.99 -7.04
N SER A 211 -18.66 10.00 -6.48
CA SER A 211 -18.03 8.84 -5.88
C SER A 211 -18.10 8.91 -4.36
N LEU A 212 -18.60 7.84 -3.72
CA LEU A 212 -18.67 7.70 -2.28
C LEU A 212 -17.55 6.79 -1.79
N TYR A 213 -16.70 7.27 -0.90
CA TYR A 213 -15.65 6.48 -0.27
C TYR A 213 -15.81 6.51 1.26
N LEU A 214 -16.07 5.34 1.83
CA LEU A 214 -16.18 5.16 3.27
C LEU A 214 -14.81 4.80 3.82
N MET A 215 -14.41 5.50 4.88
CA MET A 215 -13.21 5.18 5.65
C MET A 215 -13.47 5.35 7.16
N PRO A 216 -12.56 4.91 8.05
CA PRO A 216 -12.87 4.73 9.47
C PRO A 216 -13.29 5.97 10.25
N ARG A 217 -13.09 7.18 9.71
CA ARG A 217 -13.52 8.44 10.33
C ARG A 217 -14.52 9.24 9.51
N PHE A 218 -14.58 9.04 8.19
CA PHE A 218 -15.36 9.88 7.31
C PHE A 218 -16.03 9.05 6.20
N LEU A 219 -17.21 9.50 5.80
CA LEU A 219 -17.71 9.26 4.45
C LEU A 219 -17.28 10.45 3.58
N VAL A 220 -16.50 10.19 2.55
CA VAL A 220 -15.98 11.21 1.63
C VAL A 220 -16.80 11.16 0.34
N ILE A 221 -17.28 12.31 -0.10
CA ILE A 221 -17.99 12.51 -1.37
C ILE A 221 -17.03 13.17 -2.34
N LEU A 222 -16.79 12.55 -3.48
CA LEU A 222 -15.84 13.00 -4.49
C LEU A 222 -16.53 13.23 -5.83
N ASN A 223 -16.02 14.18 -6.62
CA ASN A 223 -16.27 14.28 -8.05
C ASN A 223 -14.93 14.16 -8.77
N GLY A 224 -14.70 13.03 -9.43
CA GLY A 224 -13.37 12.64 -9.88
C GLY A 224 -12.39 12.54 -8.69
N GLY A 225 -11.29 13.28 -8.73
CA GLY A 225 -10.31 13.36 -7.64
C GLY A 225 -10.63 14.44 -6.58
N THR A 226 -11.59 15.32 -6.85
CA THR A 226 -11.90 16.47 -6.00
C THR A 226 -12.84 16.09 -4.86
N VAL A 227 -12.48 16.46 -3.64
CA VAL A 227 -13.32 16.26 -2.45
C VAL A 227 -14.41 17.33 -2.41
N LEU A 228 -15.67 16.92 -2.55
CA LEU A 228 -16.82 17.81 -2.42
C LEU A 228 -17.24 18.00 -0.96
N ARG A 229 -17.26 16.90 -0.20
CA ARG A 229 -17.67 16.92 1.21
C ARG A 229 -17.05 15.78 2.01
N LYS A 230 -16.81 16.04 3.29
CA LYS A 230 -16.35 15.06 4.28
C LYS A 230 -17.38 15.02 5.40
N ILE A 231 -18.00 13.86 5.60
CA ILE A 231 -19.03 13.69 6.63
C ILE A 231 -18.39 12.87 7.76
N PRO A 232 -18.18 13.46 8.96
CA PRO A 232 -17.64 12.73 10.11
C PRO A 232 -18.59 11.60 10.50
N LEU A 233 -18.06 10.38 10.65
CA LEU A 233 -18.90 9.21 10.95
C LEU A 233 -19.54 9.23 12.34
N GLU A 234 -19.02 10.05 13.26
CA GLU A 234 -19.61 10.26 14.59
C GLU A 234 -20.91 11.05 14.54
N ALA A 235 -21.12 11.85 13.48
CA ALA A 235 -22.34 12.59 13.26
C ALA A 235 -23.40 11.78 12.49
N VAL A 236 -23.04 10.63 11.91
CA VAL A 236 -23.94 9.84 11.06
C VAL A 236 -24.92 9.02 11.90
N GLN A 237 -26.20 9.17 11.61
CA GLN A 237 -27.33 8.52 12.29
C GLN A 237 -28.42 8.12 11.29
N GLN A 238 -29.43 7.38 11.76
CA GLN A 238 -30.65 7.06 10.99
C GLN A 238 -30.36 6.45 9.60
N ILE A 239 -29.39 5.54 9.53
CA ILE A 239 -28.95 4.92 8.28
C ILE A 239 -30.02 3.91 7.83
N GLY A 240 -30.44 4.01 6.57
CA GLY A 240 -31.39 3.10 5.93
C GLY A 240 -30.98 2.76 4.50
N ALA A 241 -31.28 1.53 4.09
CA ALA A 241 -31.25 1.10 2.70
C ALA A 241 -32.69 0.93 2.21
N LEU A 242 -33.01 1.53 1.07
CA LEU A 242 -34.36 1.56 0.52
C LEU A 242 -34.32 1.11 -0.94
N ARG A 243 -35.23 0.22 -1.33
CA ARG A 243 -35.48 -0.06 -2.75
C ARG A 243 -36.43 1.00 -3.31
N ARG A 244 -36.21 1.38 -4.55
CA ARG A 244 -37.06 2.33 -5.27
C ARG A 244 -38.32 1.63 -5.77
N LEU A 245 -39.45 1.89 -5.12
CA LEU A 245 -40.75 1.33 -5.53
C LEU A 245 -41.25 1.98 -6.83
N ASP A 246 -40.90 3.24 -7.05
CA ASP A 246 -41.16 4.01 -8.27
C ASP A 246 -40.38 3.47 -9.48
N ALA A 247 -39.21 2.85 -9.24
CA ALA A 247 -38.37 2.27 -10.27
C ALA A 247 -37.65 0.99 -9.77
N PRO A 248 -38.34 -0.17 -9.73
CA PRO A 248 -37.81 -1.40 -9.11
C PRO A 248 -36.53 -1.97 -9.73
N GLY A 249 -36.22 -1.61 -10.98
CA GLY A 249 -34.98 -2.01 -11.67
C GLY A 249 -33.86 -0.97 -11.61
N ALA A 250 -34.10 0.19 -10.97
CA ALA A 250 -33.10 1.23 -10.82
C ALA A 250 -32.24 1.00 -9.56
N PRO A 251 -31.06 1.65 -9.46
CA PRO A 251 -30.23 1.63 -8.27
C PRO A 251 -31.04 1.98 -7.00
N GLY A 252 -30.84 1.22 -5.93
CA GLY A 252 -31.47 1.48 -4.63
C GLY A 252 -30.85 2.68 -3.92
N LEU A 253 -31.45 3.10 -2.82
CA LEU A 253 -31.06 4.30 -2.06
C LEU A 253 -30.39 3.92 -0.74
N VAL A 254 -29.33 4.66 -0.39
CA VAL A 254 -28.83 4.76 1.00
C VAL A 254 -29.20 6.12 1.52
N ARG A 255 -29.94 6.17 2.63
CA ARG A 255 -30.31 7.41 3.33
C ARG A 255 -29.70 7.43 4.71
N PHE A 256 -29.22 8.58 5.16
CA PHE A 256 -28.76 8.79 6.53
C PHE A 256 -28.90 10.26 6.91
N ARG A 257 -28.89 10.55 8.21
CA ARG A 257 -28.79 11.91 8.74
C ARG A 257 -27.38 12.14 9.22
N ALA A 258 -26.81 13.30 8.96
CA ALA A 258 -25.60 13.73 9.61
C ALA A 258 -25.75 15.20 10.00
N GLU A 259 -25.43 15.54 11.24
CA GLU A 259 -25.68 16.87 11.80
C GLU A 259 -27.18 17.23 11.67
N GLU A 260 -27.51 18.30 10.97
CA GLU A 260 -28.89 18.75 10.71
C GLU A 260 -29.40 18.39 9.31
N GLU A 261 -28.59 17.71 8.50
CA GLU A 261 -28.91 17.42 7.11
C GLU A 261 -29.26 15.95 6.87
N THR A 262 -30.20 15.72 5.96
CA THR A 262 -30.52 14.37 5.46
C THR A 262 -29.86 14.17 4.11
N PHE A 263 -29.09 13.09 4.01
CA PHE A 263 -28.43 12.67 2.78
C PHE A 263 -29.12 11.44 2.22
N ALA A 264 -29.28 11.41 0.90
CA ALA A 264 -29.66 10.19 0.18
C ALA A 264 -28.83 10.05 -1.09
N PHE A 265 -28.44 8.83 -1.41
CA PHE A 265 -27.67 8.49 -2.60
C PHE A 265 -28.22 7.24 -3.27
N ALA A 266 -28.40 7.27 -4.58
CA ALA A 266 -28.78 6.14 -5.40
C ALA A 266 -27.54 5.39 -5.91
N LEU A 267 -27.44 4.09 -5.66
CA LEU A 267 -26.35 3.22 -6.11
C LEU A 267 -26.75 1.73 -6.09
N ASP A 268 -26.11 0.92 -6.94
CA ASP A 268 -26.44 -0.51 -7.04
C ASP A 268 -26.19 -1.25 -5.72
N ALA A 269 -25.02 -1.02 -5.12
CA ALA A 269 -24.57 -1.66 -3.88
C ALA A 269 -25.13 -1.01 -2.59
N HIS A 270 -26.31 -0.39 -2.65
CA HIS A 270 -26.89 0.38 -1.54
C HIS A 270 -26.98 -0.41 -0.22
N GLU A 271 -27.47 -1.65 -0.22
CA GLU A 271 -27.55 -2.47 0.99
C GLU A 271 -26.16 -2.73 1.61
N THR A 272 -25.14 -2.95 0.76
CA THR A 272 -23.76 -3.19 1.20
C THR A 272 -23.14 -1.93 1.80
N LEU A 273 -23.31 -0.78 1.14
CA LEU A 273 -22.80 0.49 1.65
C LEU A 273 -23.50 0.89 2.95
N ALA A 274 -24.83 0.76 3.04
CA ALA A 274 -25.58 1.08 4.27
C ALA A 274 -25.09 0.25 5.47
N ARG A 275 -24.87 -1.06 5.27
CA ARG A 275 -24.33 -1.94 6.32
C ARG A 275 -22.92 -1.52 6.73
N ALA A 276 -22.05 -1.24 5.77
CA ALA A 276 -20.68 -0.80 6.04
C ALA A 276 -20.67 0.54 6.79
N LEU A 277 -21.51 1.49 6.36
CA LEU A 277 -21.65 2.80 6.99
C LEU A 277 -22.16 2.68 8.43
N ALA A 278 -23.16 1.83 8.68
CA ALA A 278 -23.69 1.58 10.01
C ALA A 278 -22.65 0.98 10.96
N GLU A 279 -21.90 -0.01 10.49
CA GLU A 279 -20.81 -0.59 11.28
C GLU A 279 -19.70 0.44 11.53
N ALA A 280 -19.31 1.22 10.52
CA ALA A 280 -18.26 2.23 10.67
C ALA A 280 -18.67 3.37 11.64
N ALA A 281 -19.91 3.86 11.56
CA ALA A 281 -20.45 4.85 12.47
C ALA A 281 -20.49 4.32 13.91
N LYS A 282 -21.02 3.11 14.11
CA LYS A 282 -21.03 2.43 15.42
C LYS A 282 -19.62 2.34 16.02
N ARG A 283 -18.63 1.89 15.24
CA ARG A 283 -17.22 1.77 15.69
C ARG A 283 -16.60 3.10 16.09
N THR A 284 -17.04 4.19 15.47
CA THR A 284 -16.56 5.54 15.76
C THR A 284 -17.04 6.01 17.14
N LEU A 285 -18.20 5.56 17.59
CA LEU A 285 -18.76 5.89 18.90
C LEU A 285 -18.25 4.97 20.03
N GLU A 286 -17.66 3.82 19.71
CA GLU A 286 -17.06 2.93 20.72
C GLU A 286 -15.84 3.59 21.38
N ALA A 287 -15.79 3.55 22.73
CA ALA A 287 -14.64 4.04 23.48
C ALA A 287 -13.36 3.27 23.08
N PRO A 288 -12.19 3.95 23.03
CA PRO A 288 -10.92 3.28 22.80
C PRO A 288 -10.68 2.20 23.85
N LEU A 289 -10.05 1.10 23.44
CA LEU A 289 -9.69 0.05 24.39
C LEU A 289 -8.66 0.60 25.39
N GLU A 290 -9.06 0.73 26.65
CA GLU A 290 -8.11 0.95 27.74
C GLU A 290 -7.22 -0.28 27.85
N ARG A 291 -5.92 -0.10 27.58
CA ARG A 291 -4.96 -1.13 27.93
C ARG A 291 -4.84 -1.11 29.44
N LYS A 292 -5.43 -2.10 30.12
CA LYS A 292 -4.95 -2.48 31.45
C LYS A 292 -3.44 -2.71 31.29
N GLN A 293 -2.63 -1.87 31.93
CA GLN A 293 -1.21 -2.16 32.07
C GLN A 293 -1.15 -3.50 32.80
N LYS A 294 -0.80 -4.56 32.08
CA LYS A 294 -0.39 -5.80 32.71
C LYS A 294 0.77 -5.36 33.61
N ALA A 295 0.65 -5.57 34.92
CA ALA A 295 1.75 -5.36 35.84
C ALA A 295 2.99 -6.01 35.22
N ARG A 296 4.09 -5.25 35.18
CA ARG A 296 5.41 -5.78 34.84
C ARG A 296 5.71 -6.85 35.90
N ASP A 297 5.44 -8.09 35.60
CA ASP A 297 6.36 -9.15 36.00
C ASP A 297 7.47 -9.11 34.95
N ASP A 298 8.70 -9.01 35.43
CA ASP A 298 9.93 -9.04 34.65
C ASP A 298 10.12 -10.44 34.02
N GLU A 299 9.25 -10.83 33.10
CA GLU A 299 9.49 -11.95 32.18
C GLU A 299 10.39 -11.44 31.06
N GLU A 300 11.69 -11.60 31.30
CA GLU A 300 12.72 -11.98 30.33
C GLU A 300 12.11 -12.39 28.97
N TYR A 301 12.41 -11.62 27.92
CA TYR A 301 12.07 -12.02 26.57
C TYR A 301 12.66 -13.41 26.33
N PRO A 302 11.90 -14.46 26.01
CA PRO A 302 12.52 -15.65 25.47
C PRO A 302 13.15 -15.20 24.15
N GLU A 303 14.48 -15.21 24.17
CA GLU A 303 15.34 -15.30 23.01
C GLU A 303 14.74 -16.41 22.14
N TYR A 304 14.09 -16.05 21.03
CA TYR A 304 13.67 -17.04 20.04
C TYR A 304 14.92 -17.38 19.23
N GLU A 305 15.84 -18.10 19.87
CA GLU A 305 16.61 -19.14 19.19
C GLU A 305 15.63 -20.24 18.75
N ASP A 306 15.88 -20.74 17.54
CA ASP A 306 15.32 -21.97 16.98
C ASP A 306 13.81 -22.05 16.73
N LEU A 307 13.42 -21.65 15.50
CA LEU A 307 12.67 -22.53 14.60
C LEU A 307 13.09 -22.20 13.14
N ILE A 308 14.36 -22.49 12.84
CA ILE A 308 14.81 -22.87 11.50
C ILE A 308 15.07 -24.38 11.54
N GLU A 309 14.00 -25.17 11.52
CA GLU A 309 13.95 -26.56 11.11
C GLU A 309 12.56 -26.67 10.45
N ASP A 310 12.33 -27.03 9.20
CA ASP A 310 13.02 -27.92 8.29
C ASP A 310 12.46 -27.56 6.90
N LEU A 311 13.26 -26.95 6.03
CA LEU A 311 12.96 -26.83 4.60
C LEU A 311 14.07 -27.53 3.84
N SER A 312 14.12 -28.84 4.02
CA SER A 312 14.81 -29.73 3.08
C SER A 312 14.04 -29.74 1.74
N PRO A 313 14.72 -29.57 0.58
CA PRO A 313 14.07 -29.59 -0.74
C PRO A 313 13.57 -30.99 -1.11
N PRO A 314 12.48 -31.15 -1.90
CA PRO A 314 12.09 -32.45 -2.39
C PRO A 314 12.98 -32.81 -3.59
N GLU A 315 14.07 -33.52 -3.35
CA GLU A 315 14.80 -34.23 -4.42
C GLU A 315 14.35 -35.70 -4.52
N GLN A 316 13.69 -35.94 -5.65
CA GLN A 316 13.82 -37.11 -6.51
C GLN A 316 13.06 -38.40 -6.14
N ALA A 317 12.09 -38.66 -7.00
CA ALA A 317 11.73 -39.98 -7.49
C ALA A 317 12.96 -40.83 -7.85
N ALA A 318 13.06 -42.05 -7.31
CA ALA A 318 13.57 -43.24 -7.99
C ALA A 318 13.54 -44.47 -7.05
N LYS A 319 13.29 -45.65 -7.65
CA LYS A 319 13.15 -47.01 -7.07
C LYS A 319 11.69 -47.31 -6.67
N ARG A 320 10.86 -47.98 -7.49
CA ARG A 320 11.01 -49.31 -8.14
C ARG A 320 11.62 -50.34 -7.19
N GLY A 321 10.77 -51.24 -6.71
CA GLY A 321 11.05 -52.36 -5.80
C GLY A 321 9.78 -52.70 -5.06
#